data_AF-A0A131XFK3-F1
#
_entry.id   AF-A0A131XFK3-F1
#
_cell.length_a   1.000
_cell.length_b   1.000
_cell.length_c   1.000
_cell.angle_alpha   90.00
_cell.angle_beta   90.00
_cell.angle_gamma   90.00
#
_symmetry.space_group_name_H-M   'P 1'
#
loop_
_entity.id
_entity.type
_entity.pdbx_description
1 polymer ?
#
loop_
_entity_poly.entity_id
_entity_poly.type
_entity_poly.pdbx_seq_one_letter_code
_entity_poly.pdbx_strand_id
1 'polypeptide(L)'
;KERYLQKFREEWLKDPDLCTWLICKRKPDGAKYAQCKYCNCALAPKYSDLKAHRTSKKHQSATAVLCPTQTQICFEKKTDDNSASAAEGRAALFIAEHCSIVTADHFTEFVRKSFSDSAAGKDYHMKRTKCAAIIK
;
A
#
# COMPACT_ATOMS: atom_id res chain seq x y z
N LYS A 1 12.31 2.35 -46.56
CA LYS A 1 13.33 1.71 -45.68
C LYS A 1 12.67 1.30 -44.39
N GLU A 2 12.31 0.02 -44.26
CA GLU A 2 11.72 -0.52 -43.03
C GLU A 2 12.79 -0.55 -41.94
N ARG A 3 12.50 0.08 -40.79
CA ARG A 3 13.43 0.11 -39.65
C ARG A 3 13.34 -1.23 -38.93
N TYR A 4 14.42 -1.99 -38.93
CA TYR A 4 14.52 -3.26 -38.21
C TYR A 4 14.07 -3.09 -36.75
N LEU A 5 13.01 -3.81 -36.36
CA LEU A 5 12.49 -3.83 -35.00
C LEU A 5 13.29 -4.85 -34.18
N GLN A 6 14.24 -4.33 -33.41
CA GLN A 6 15.05 -5.15 -32.53
C GLN A 6 14.16 -5.74 -31.42
N LYS A 7 14.26 -7.04 -31.18
CA LYS A 7 13.54 -7.72 -30.08
C LYS A 7 14.30 -7.51 -28.76
N PHE A 8 13.56 -7.50 -27.65
CA PHE A 8 14.14 -7.42 -26.32
C PHE A 8 15.03 -8.64 -26.04
N ARG A 9 16.25 -8.40 -25.54
CA ARG A 9 17.20 -9.46 -25.17
C ARG A 9 17.27 -9.61 -23.67
N GLU A 10 17.15 -10.86 -23.20
CA GLU A 10 17.19 -11.18 -21.77
C GLU A 10 18.59 -11.00 -21.17
N GLU A 11 19.63 -11.00 -22.02
CA GLU A 11 21.01 -10.69 -21.65
C GLU A 11 21.14 -9.31 -21.00
N TRP A 12 20.29 -8.34 -21.38
CA TRP A 12 20.30 -7.00 -20.79
C TRP A 12 19.85 -6.96 -19.33
N LEU A 13 19.14 -7.98 -18.84
CA LEU A 13 18.83 -8.11 -17.40
C LEU A 13 20.03 -8.65 -16.61
N LYS A 14 21.02 -9.24 -17.26
CA LYS A 14 22.22 -9.77 -16.58
C LYS A 14 23.34 -8.73 -16.48
N ASP A 15 23.25 -7.68 -17.30
CA ASP A 15 24.22 -6.60 -17.31
C ASP A 15 24.11 -5.75 -16.03
N PRO A 16 25.20 -5.57 -15.26
CA PRO A 16 25.16 -4.90 -13.96
C PRO A 16 24.70 -3.44 -14.04
N ASP A 17 24.92 -2.77 -15.17
CA ASP A 17 24.56 -1.37 -15.36
C ASP A 17 23.08 -1.16 -15.73
N LEU A 18 22.42 -2.20 -16.21
CA LEU A 18 21.02 -2.15 -16.68
C LEU A 18 20.06 -2.89 -15.73
N CYS A 19 20.49 -4.00 -15.14
CA CYS A 19 19.68 -4.86 -14.26
C CYS A 19 19.04 -4.10 -13.09
N THR A 20 19.73 -3.07 -12.59
CA THR A 20 19.28 -2.29 -11.43
C THR A 20 17.94 -1.58 -11.65
N TRP A 21 17.63 -1.20 -12.90
CA TRP A 21 16.45 -0.39 -13.20
C TRP A 21 15.61 -0.89 -14.37
N LEU A 22 16.17 -1.73 -15.23
CA LEU A 22 15.50 -2.28 -16.40
C LEU A 22 14.70 -3.53 -16.02
N ILE A 23 13.40 -3.50 -16.29
CA ILE A 23 12.52 -4.66 -16.11
C ILE A 23 11.92 -5.08 -17.45
N CYS A 24 11.71 -6.38 -17.60
CA CYS A 24 10.97 -6.95 -18.71
C CYS A 24 9.51 -7.14 -18.29
N LYS A 25 8.57 -6.49 -18.99
CA LYS A 25 7.14 -6.74 -18.82
C LYS A 25 6.55 -7.38 -20.06
N ARG A 26 5.43 -8.08 -19.85
CA ARG A 26 4.66 -8.74 -20.91
C ARG A 26 3.41 -7.90 -21.19
N LYS A 27 3.14 -7.61 -22.46
CA LYS A 27 1.85 -7.07 -22.90
C LYS A 27 0.76 -8.14 -22.81
N PRO A 28 -0.53 -7.78 -22.79
CA PRO A 28 -1.63 -8.75 -22.91
C PRO A 28 -1.47 -9.69 -24.12
N ASP A 29 -0.90 -9.20 -25.22
CA ASP A 29 -0.61 -9.97 -26.44
C ASP A 29 0.62 -10.92 -26.33
N GLY A 30 1.21 -11.07 -25.14
CA GLY A 30 2.37 -11.95 -24.92
C GLY A 30 3.73 -11.34 -25.31
N ALA A 31 3.76 -10.20 -26.00
CA ALA A 31 5.00 -9.54 -26.40
C ALA A 31 5.77 -8.97 -25.18
N LYS A 32 7.07 -9.29 -25.11
CA LYS A 32 8.00 -8.75 -24.11
C LYS A 32 8.44 -7.33 -24.49
N TYR A 33 8.43 -6.40 -23.53
CA TYR A 33 8.96 -5.05 -23.72
C TYR A 33 9.79 -4.59 -22.51
N ALA A 34 10.72 -3.68 -22.78
CA ALA A 34 11.53 -3.04 -21.76
C ALA A 34 10.72 -1.95 -21.05
N GLN A 35 10.75 -1.93 -19.72
CA GLN A 35 10.24 -0.82 -18.92
C GLN A 35 11.30 -0.39 -17.90
N CYS A 36 11.38 0.91 -17.62
CA CYS A 36 12.18 1.41 -16.50
C CYS A 36 11.35 1.34 -15.20
N LYS A 37 11.89 0.71 -14.16
CA LYS A 37 11.29 0.64 -12.82
C LYS A 37 11.14 2.02 -12.17
N TYR A 38 12.13 2.90 -12.36
CA TYR A 38 12.17 4.22 -11.71
C TYR A 38 11.35 5.27 -12.46
N CYS A 39 11.40 5.27 -13.80
CA CYS A 39 10.68 6.24 -14.62
C CYS A 39 9.26 5.79 -15.01
N ASN A 40 8.90 4.53 -14.73
CA ASN A 40 7.67 3.85 -15.13
C ASN A 40 7.33 3.97 -16.64
N CYS A 41 8.32 4.17 -17.50
CA CYS A 41 8.13 4.36 -18.94
C CYS A 41 8.56 3.13 -19.74
N ALA A 42 7.79 2.80 -20.78
CA ALA A 42 8.19 1.79 -21.76
C ALA A 42 9.33 2.33 -22.62
N LEU A 43 10.36 1.50 -22.83
CA LEU A 43 11.55 1.85 -23.59
C LEU A 43 11.61 1.04 -24.88
N ALA A 44 12.23 1.65 -25.89
CA ALA A 44 12.56 0.93 -27.11
C ALA A 44 13.59 -0.17 -26.76
N PRO A 45 13.40 -1.40 -27.26
CA PRO A 45 14.34 -2.51 -27.07
C PRO A 45 15.59 -2.33 -27.95
N LYS A 46 16.33 -1.24 -27.73
CA LYS A 46 17.59 -0.91 -28.40
C LYS A 46 18.61 -0.53 -27.34
N TYR A 47 19.78 -1.16 -27.38
CA TYR A 47 20.81 -0.97 -26.35
C TYR A 47 21.28 0.50 -26.25
N SER A 48 21.41 1.20 -27.38
CA SER A 48 21.75 2.63 -27.41
C SER A 48 20.73 3.50 -26.68
N ASP A 49 19.44 3.24 -26.90
CA ASP A 49 18.35 3.96 -26.23
C ASP A 49 18.30 3.67 -24.73
N LEU A 50 18.61 2.43 -24.31
CA LEU A 50 18.72 2.09 -22.89
C LEU A 50 19.87 2.84 -22.20
N LYS A 51 21.03 2.91 -22.87
CA LYS A 51 22.19 3.67 -22.36
C LYS A 51 21.92 5.17 -22.28
N ALA A 52 21.24 5.72 -23.29
CA ALA A 52 20.80 7.12 -23.30
C ALA A 52 19.70 7.41 -22.25
N HIS A 53 18.84 6.44 -21.97
CA HIS A 53 17.81 6.58 -20.95
C HIS A 53 18.44 6.71 -19.56
N ARG A 54 19.46 5.91 -19.24
CA ARG A 54 20.17 5.99 -17.95
C ARG A 54 20.75 7.38 -17.67
N THR A 55 21.25 8.06 -18.69
CA THR A 55 21.82 9.42 -18.57
C THR A 55 20.77 10.52 -18.69
N SER A 56 19.50 10.18 -18.95
CA SER A 56 18.43 11.15 -19.05
C SER A 56 18.14 11.82 -17.71
N LYS A 57 17.85 13.12 -17.72
CA LYS A 57 17.45 13.90 -16.53
C LYS A 57 16.31 13.25 -15.76
N LYS A 58 15.33 12.69 -16.48
CA LYS A 58 14.17 11.99 -15.87
C LYS A 58 14.60 10.78 -15.06
N HIS A 59 15.58 10.02 -15.56
CA HIS A 59 16.11 8.86 -14.88
C HIS A 59 16.91 9.27 -13.64
N GLN A 60 17.82 10.23 -13.79
CA GLN A 60 18.65 10.75 -12.70
C GLN A 60 17.82 11.31 -11.54
N SER A 61 16.76 12.09 -11.84
CA SER A 61 15.85 12.60 -10.82
C SER A 61 15.10 11.48 -10.11
N ALA A 62 14.61 10.48 -10.86
CA ALA A 62 13.87 9.36 -10.26
C ALA A 62 14.77 8.49 -9.39
N THR A 63 16.02 8.25 -9.80
CA THR A 63 17.00 7.50 -8.99
C THR A 63 17.41 8.25 -7.73
N ALA A 64 17.50 9.58 -7.76
CA ALA A 64 17.85 10.39 -6.61
C ALA A 64 16.74 10.39 -5.53
N VAL A 65 15.47 10.32 -5.94
CA VAL A 65 14.34 10.23 -4.99
C VAL A 65 14.28 8.84 -4.35
N LEU A 66 14.55 7.79 -5.12
CA LEU A 66 14.43 6.39 -4.67
C LEU A 66 15.69 5.88 -3.97
N CYS A 67 16.54 6.77 -3.43
CA CYS A 67 17.72 6.40 -2.66
C CYS A 67 17.33 5.40 -1.56
N PRO A 68 18.12 4.33 -1.35
CA PRO A 68 17.84 3.31 -0.32
C PRO A 68 17.86 3.85 1.12
N THR A 69 18.30 5.10 1.29
CA THR A 69 18.21 5.88 2.54
C THR A 69 16.83 6.50 2.80
N GLN A 70 15.86 6.39 1.89
CA GLN A 70 14.49 6.79 2.20
C GLN A 70 13.95 5.97 3.37
N THR A 71 13.45 6.66 4.38
CA THR A 71 12.77 6.08 5.54
C THR A 71 11.61 5.23 5.03
N GLN A 72 11.80 3.91 5.09
CA GLN A 72 10.72 2.97 4.86
C GLN A 72 9.65 3.25 5.90
N ILE A 73 8.43 3.56 5.46
CA ILE A 73 7.30 3.69 6.37
C ILE A 73 7.03 2.28 6.90
N CYS A 74 7.44 2.03 8.14
CA CYS A 74 7.16 0.77 8.79
C CYS A 74 5.65 0.73 9.08
N PHE A 75 4.92 -0.08 8.32
CA PHE A 75 3.56 -0.43 8.69
C PHE A 75 3.65 -1.44 9.83
N GLU A 76 3.61 -0.94 11.06
CA GLU A 76 3.49 -1.79 12.24
C GLU A 76 2.21 -2.62 12.11
N LYS A 77 2.37 -3.94 12.05
CA LYS A 77 1.23 -4.85 12.16
C LYS A 77 0.72 -4.72 13.59
N LYS A 78 -0.50 -4.21 13.76
CA LYS A 78 -1.19 -4.27 15.06
C LYS A 78 -1.24 -5.73 15.49
N THR A 79 -0.65 -6.05 16.64
CA THR A 79 -0.79 -7.36 17.28
C THR A 79 -2.27 -7.62 17.54
N ASP A 80 -2.73 -8.83 17.25
CA ASP A 80 -4.13 -9.28 17.18
C ASP A 80 -4.93 -9.26 18.50
N ASP A 81 -4.70 -8.33 19.42
CA ASP A 81 -5.62 -8.14 20.55
C ASP A 81 -6.88 -7.41 20.05
N ASN A 82 -7.77 -8.20 19.43
CA ASN A 82 -9.01 -7.71 18.85
C ASN A 82 -10.17 -7.72 19.87
N SER A 83 -9.86 -7.86 21.16
CA SER A 83 -10.84 -8.06 22.22
C SER A 83 -11.76 -6.84 22.40
N ALA A 84 -11.18 -5.64 22.38
CA ALA A 84 -11.91 -4.37 22.44
C ALA A 84 -12.80 -4.20 21.20
N SER A 85 -12.26 -4.35 19.99
CA SER A 85 -13.04 -4.25 18.74
C SER A 85 -14.19 -5.27 18.68
N ALA A 86 -13.98 -6.50 19.15
CA ALA A 86 -15.01 -7.53 19.18
C ALA A 86 -16.10 -7.22 20.21
N ALA A 87 -15.76 -6.59 21.34
CA ALA A 87 -16.74 -6.10 22.31
C ALA A 87 -17.55 -4.92 21.75
N GLU A 88 -16.90 -4.00 21.04
CA GLU A 88 -17.57 -2.90 20.35
C GLU A 88 -18.52 -3.43 19.27
N GLY A 89 -18.10 -4.38 18.42
CA GLY A 89 -18.98 -4.99 17.43
C GLY A 89 -20.24 -5.63 18.04
N ARG A 90 -20.09 -6.36 19.15
CA ARG A 90 -21.23 -6.94 19.89
C ARG A 90 -22.14 -5.88 20.48
N ALA A 91 -21.57 -4.82 21.05
CA ALA A 91 -22.35 -3.70 21.57
C ALA A 91 -23.08 -2.93 20.46
N ALA A 92 -22.47 -2.78 19.28
CA ALA A 92 -23.09 -2.11 18.14
C ALA A 92 -24.32 -2.89 17.65
N LEU A 93 -24.22 -4.23 17.59
CA LEU A 93 -25.35 -5.09 17.24
C LEU A 93 -26.50 -4.94 18.26
N PHE A 94 -26.18 -5.01 19.56
CA PHE A 94 -27.18 -4.80 20.61
C PHE A 94 -27.84 -3.42 20.52
N ILE A 95 -27.06 -2.37 20.26
CA ILE A 95 -27.59 -1.02 20.10
C ILE A 95 -28.48 -0.93 18.86
N ALA A 96 -28.11 -1.57 17.75
CA ALA A 96 -28.92 -1.59 16.53
C ALA A 96 -30.28 -2.25 16.73
N GLU A 97 -30.34 -3.33 17.53
CA GLU A 97 -31.57 -4.10 17.76
C GLU A 97 -32.47 -3.50 18.84
N HIS A 98 -31.89 -2.91 19.89
CA HIS A 98 -32.62 -2.61 21.12
C HIS A 98 -32.51 -1.17 21.62
N CYS A 99 -31.63 -0.35 21.05
CA CYS A 99 -31.38 1.01 21.54
C CYS A 99 -31.39 2.06 20.42
N SER A 100 -31.43 3.32 20.82
CA SER A 100 -31.07 4.42 19.92
C SER A 100 -29.56 4.55 19.84
N ILE A 101 -29.02 4.82 18.65
CA ILE A 101 -27.58 5.03 18.46
C ILE A 101 -27.01 6.18 19.32
N VAL A 102 -27.88 7.10 19.76
CA VAL A 102 -27.51 8.22 20.63
C VAL A 102 -27.01 7.75 22.00
N THR A 103 -27.45 6.58 22.48
CA THR A 103 -27.01 6.05 23.78
C THR A 103 -25.56 5.57 23.77
N ALA A 104 -24.95 5.35 22.59
CA ALA A 104 -23.59 4.85 22.45
C ALA A 104 -22.54 5.74 23.13
N ASP A 105 -22.72 7.06 23.16
CA ASP A 105 -21.80 7.99 23.81
C ASP A 105 -21.77 7.80 25.34
N HIS A 106 -22.95 7.79 25.97
CA HIS A 106 -23.07 7.57 27.42
C HIS A 106 -22.72 6.13 27.81
N PHE A 107 -23.05 5.16 26.96
CA PHE A 107 -22.68 3.76 27.17
C PHE A 107 -21.16 3.56 27.15
N THR A 108 -20.45 4.24 26.23
CA THR A 108 -18.98 4.24 26.21
C THR A 108 -18.40 4.83 27.49
N GLU A 109 -18.98 5.92 28.00
CA GLU A 109 -18.56 6.50 29.27
C GLU A 109 -18.79 5.56 30.46
N PHE A 110 -19.95 4.89 30.50
CA PHE A 110 -20.28 3.89 31.49
C PHE A 110 -19.26 2.74 31.48
N VAL A 111 -18.99 2.14 30.32
CA VAL A 111 -18.04 1.03 30.18
C VAL A 111 -16.64 1.42 30.66
N ARG A 112 -16.16 2.61 30.29
CA ARG A 112 -14.83 3.09 30.71
C ARG A 112 -14.73 3.36 32.21
N LYS A 113 -15.80 3.85 32.84
CA LYS A 113 -15.87 4.13 34.27
C LYS A 113 -16.05 2.84 35.09
N SER A 114 -16.86 1.90 34.62
CA SER A 114 -17.16 0.65 35.32
C SER A 114 -16.07 -0.42 35.15
N PHE A 115 -15.31 -0.38 34.05
CA PHE A 115 -14.28 -1.37 33.73
C PHE A 115 -12.91 -0.74 33.54
N SER A 116 -12.55 0.21 34.43
CA SER A 116 -11.25 0.89 34.40
C SER A 116 -10.06 -0.04 34.66
N ASP A 117 -10.27 -1.21 35.25
CA ASP A 117 -9.22 -2.16 35.61
C ASP A 117 -8.78 -3.03 34.42
N SER A 118 -9.64 -3.21 33.42
CA SER A 118 -9.36 -4.03 32.23
C SER A 118 -8.73 -3.21 31.11
N ALA A 119 -7.72 -3.77 30.44
CA ALA A 119 -7.12 -3.17 29.24
C ALA A 119 -8.16 -2.95 28.13
N ALA A 120 -9.07 -3.90 27.94
CA ALA A 120 -10.15 -3.81 26.95
C ALA A 120 -11.19 -2.72 27.30
N GLY A 121 -11.43 -2.49 28.60
CA GLY A 121 -12.31 -1.41 29.07
C GLY A 121 -11.71 -0.02 28.85
N LYS A 122 -10.38 0.11 28.98
CA LYS A 122 -9.66 1.36 28.67
C LYS A 122 -9.65 1.69 27.17
N ASP A 123 -9.47 0.68 26.32
CA ASP A 123 -9.42 0.80 24.85
C ASP A 123 -10.82 0.87 24.19
N TYR A 124 -11.90 0.75 24.99
CA TYR A 124 -13.26 0.84 24.49
C TYR A 124 -13.62 2.27 24.06
N HIS A 125 -13.89 2.48 22.77
CA HIS A 125 -14.04 3.82 22.16
C HIS A 125 -15.25 3.91 21.20
N MET A 126 -16.32 3.17 21.48
CA MET A 126 -17.49 3.07 20.58
C MET A 126 -18.51 4.20 20.72
N LYS A 127 -18.19 5.36 20.14
CA LYS A 127 -19.12 6.49 20.04
C LYS A 127 -20.10 6.35 18.86
N ARG A 128 -21.06 7.28 18.76
CA ARG A 128 -22.08 7.35 17.70
C ARG A 128 -21.56 7.11 16.28
N THR A 129 -20.51 7.83 15.87
CA THR A 129 -19.97 7.75 14.51
C THR A 129 -19.37 6.37 14.20
N LYS A 130 -18.67 5.78 15.18
CA LYS A 130 -18.10 4.44 15.07
C LYS A 130 -19.18 3.37 15.07
N CYS A 131 -20.15 3.48 15.98
CA CYS A 131 -21.32 2.59 16.01
C CYS A 131 -22.09 2.63 14.69
N ALA A 132 -22.34 3.83 14.13
CA ALA A 132 -23.02 3.98 12.85
C ALA A 132 -22.22 3.36 11.70
N ALA A 133 -20.90 3.52 11.70
CA ALA A 133 -20.03 2.92 10.69
C ALA A 133 -19.92 1.39 10.79
N ILE A 134 -20.15 0.81 11.97
CA ILE A 134 -20.18 -0.65 12.16
C ILE A 134 -21.51 -1.23 11.69
N ILE A 135 -22.61 -0.51 11.91
CA ILE A 135 -23.97 -0.93 11.53
C ILE A 135 -24.23 -0.75 10.03
N LYS A 136 -23.62 0.27 9.41
CA LYS A 136 -23.81 0.64 8.00
C LYS A 136 -23.00 -0.25 7.06
#